data_AF-A0A382PSR2-F1
#
_entry.id   AF-A0A382PSR2-F1
#
_cell.length_a   1.000
_cell.length_b   1.000
_cell.length_c   1.000
_cell.angle_alpha   90.00
_cell.angle_beta   90.00
_cell.angle_gamma   90.00
#
_symmetry.space_group_name_H-M   'P 1'
#
loop_
_entity.id
_entity.type
_entity.pdbx_description
1 polymer ?
#
loop_
_entity_poly.entity_id
_entity_poly.type
_entity_poly.pdbx_seq_one_letter_code
_entity_poly.pdbx_strand_id
1 'polypeptide(L)' 'MREGEQTPGVSFSVEQKIAMTKRLDAFGVDFIELGHPVVSPDIYEAVETLNDLELHAKKIAHGRASKSDINDVAAIGV' A
#
# COMPACT_ATOMS: atom_id res chain seq x y z
N MET A 1 -1.23 -5.06 -2.13
CA MET A 1 -2.19 -4.01 -2.54
C MET A 1 -1.62 -3.13 -3.67
N ARG A 2 -0.89 -3.72 -4.62
CA ARG A 2 -0.24 -2.99 -5.73
C ARG A 2 -0.54 -3.66 -7.07
N GLU A 3 0.10 -4.79 -7.36
CA GLU A 3 -0.04 -5.45 -8.68
C GLU A 3 -1.48 -5.91 -8.94
N GLY A 4 -2.16 -6.42 -7.91
CA GLY A 4 -3.56 -6.85 -8.03
C GLY A 4 -4.50 -5.74 -8.54
N GLU A 5 -4.21 -4.47 -8.25
CA GLU A 5 -5.02 -3.33 -8.72
C GLU A 5 -4.78 -2.97 -10.19
N GLN A 6 -3.67 -3.41 -10.79
CA GLN A 6 -3.40 -3.19 -12.21
C GLN A 6 -4.18 -4.15 -13.11
N THR A 7 -4.92 -5.09 -12.52
CA THR A 7 -5.77 -6.04 -13.25
C THR A 7 -7.01 -5.32 -13.81
N PRO A 8 -7.30 -5.42 -15.11
CA PRO A 8 -8.50 -4.82 -15.70
C PRO A 8 -9.78 -5.25 -14.98
N GLY A 9 -10.62 -4.27 -14.63
CA GLY A 9 -11.86 -4.49 -13.90
C GLY A 9 -11.71 -4.65 -12.39
N VAL A 10 -10.49 -4.54 -11.85
CA VAL A 10 -10.24 -4.50 -10.42
C VAL A 10 -10.11 -3.05 -9.97
N SER A 11 -10.97 -2.65 -9.04
CA SER A 11 -10.88 -1.37 -8.35
C SER A 11 -11.39 -1.58 -6.93
N PHE A 12 -10.52 -1.39 -5.95
CA PHE A 12 -10.85 -1.62 -4.55
C PHE A 12 -11.11 -0.28 -3.83
N SER A 13 -12.19 -0.23 -3.07
CA SER A 13 -12.37 0.84 -2.09
C SER A 13 -11.32 0.73 -0.97
N VAL A 14 -11.09 1.82 -0.25
CA VAL A 14 -10.16 1.84 0.89
C VAL A 14 -10.56 0.79 1.94
N GLU A 15 -11.86 0.64 2.22
CA GLU A 15 -12.38 -0.35 3.16
C GLU A 15 -12.09 -1.78 2.70
N GLN A 16 -12.23 -2.05 1.39
CA GLN A 16 -11.87 -3.35 0.82
C GLN A 16 -10.37 -3.62 0.97
N LYS A 17 -9.52 -2.61 0.74
CA LYS A 17 -8.06 -2.74 0.94
C LYS A 17 -7.72 -3.04 2.39
N ILE A 18 -8.35 -2.35 3.35
CA ILE A 18 -8.14 -2.59 4.79
C ILE A 18 -8.54 -4.04 5.13
N ALA A 19 -9.71 -4.48 4.68
CA ALA A 19 -10.20 -5.83 4.96
C ALA A 19 -9.28 -6.91 4.37
N MET A 20 -8.79 -6.73 3.15
CA MET A 20 -7.84 -7.65 2.52
C MET A 20 -6.49 -7.65 3.22
N THR A 21 -5.97 -6.47 3.58
CA THR A 21 -4.67 -6.32 4.26
C THR A 21 -4.67 -7.05 5.60
N LYS A 22 -5.72 -6.88 6.41
CA LYS A 22 -5.88 -7.62 7.68
C LYS A 22 -5.99 -9.14 7.47
N ARG A 23 -6.64 -9.58 6.39
CA ARG A 23 -6.74 -11.01 6.05
C ARG A 23 -5.41 -11.60 5.59
N LEU A 24 -4.63 -10.86 4.82
CA LEU A 24 -3.28 -11.27 4.42
C LEU A 24 -2.34 -11.37 5.62
N ASP A 25 -2.42 -10.40 6.53
CA ASP A 25 -1.66 -10.42 7.78
C ASP A 25 -2.04 -11.63 8.65
N ALA A 26 -3.34 -11.87 8.85
CA ALA A 26 -3.83 -13.04 9.59
C ALA A 26 -3.47 -14.37 8.92
N PHE A 27 -3.32 -14.39 7.59
CA PHE A 27 -2.81 -15.54 6.85
C PHE A 27 -1.32 -15.80 7.12
N GLY A 28 -0.57 -14.79 7.57
CA GLY A 28 0.83 -14.91 8.00
C GLY A 28 1.84 -14.57 6.92
N VAL A 29 1.53 -13.64 6.02
CA VAL A 29 2.53 -13.14 5.07
C VAL A 29 3.57 -12.26 5.77
N ASP A 30 4.83 -12.34 5.34
CA ASP A 30 5.90 -11.52 5.92
C ASP A 30 5.86 -10.06 5.46
N PHE A 31 5.34 -9.81 4.25
CA PHE A 31 5.34 -8.49 3.61
C PHE A 31 4.02 -8.18 2.91
N ILE A 32 3.59 -6.92 3.00
CA ILE A 32 2.46 -6.39 2.24
C ILE A 32 2.90 -5.09 1.57
N GLU A 33 2.86 -5.09 0.23
CA GLU A 33 3.10 -3.88 -0.56
C GLU A 33 1.82 -3.04 -0.67
N LEU A 34 1.85 -1.82 -0.13
CA LEU A 34 0.68 -0.95 0.05
C LEU A 34 0.27 -0.17 -1.21
N GLY A 35 1.20 0.03 -2.16
CA GLY A 35 0.96 0.78 -3.38
C GLY A 35 2.12 1.72 -3.75
N HIS A 36 1.87 2.61 -4.70
CA HIS A 36 2.81 3.66 -5.11
C HIS A 36 2.23 5.04 -4.79
N PRO A 37 2.66 5.69 -3.70
CA PRO A 37 2.01 6.90 -3.18
C PRO A 37 1.98 8.08 -4.14
N VAL A 38 2.97 8.20 -5.03
CA VAL A 38 3.13 9.31 -5.98
C VAL A 38 2.10 9.29 -7.11
N VAL A 39 1.35 8.20 -7.28
CA VAL A 39 0.44 8.04 -8.42
C VAL A 39 -0.69 9.05 -8.38
N SER A 40 -1.31 9.28 -7.22
CA SER A 40 -2.40 10.24 -7.06
C SER A 40 -2.72 10.50 -5.58
N PRO A 41 -3.40 11.63 -5.25
CA PRO A 41 -3.75 11.97 -3.86
C PRO A 41 -4.61 10.92 -3.15
N ASP A 42 -5.54 10.28 -3.88
CA ASP A 42 -6.39 9.21 -3.38
C ASP A 42 -5.61 7.92 -3.08
N ILE A 43 -4.58 7.62 -3.88
CA ILE A 43 -3.68 6.50 -3.59
C ILE A 43 -2.78 6.83 -2.40
N TYR A 44 -2.33 8.07 -2.29
CA TYR A 44 -1.54 8.52 -1.14
C TYR A 44 -2.31 8.34 0.17
N GLU A 45 -3.55 8.83 0.25
CA GLU A 45 -4.42 8.68 1.42
C GLU A 45 -4.71 7.21 1.75
N ALA A 46 -4.94 6.38 0.72
CA ALA A 46 -5.13 4.95 0.89
C ALA A 46 -3.87 4.26 1.47
N VAL A 47 -2.68 4.64 0.99
CA VAL A 47 -1.41 4.09 1.51
C VAL A 47 -1.18 4.53 2.95
N GLU A 48 -1.41 5.79 3.31
CA GLU A 48 -1.32 6.26 4.70
C GLU A 48 -2.29 5.50 5.61
N THR A 49 -3.55 5.37 5.20
CA THR A 49 -4.57 4.65 5.97
C THR A 49 -4.19 3.19 6.22
N LEU A 50 -3.61 2.52 5.21
CA LEU A 50 -3.11 1.15 5.37
C LEU A 50 -1.83 1.10 6.19
N ASN A 51 -0.99 2.14 6.14
CA ASN A 51 0.22 2.23 6.92
C ASN A 51 -0.06 2.39 8.43
N ASP A 52 -1.17 2.99 8.79
CA ASP A 52 -1.59 3.13 10.21
C ASP A 52 -2.14 1.83 10.81
N LEU A 53 -2.33 0.78 10.01
CA LEU A 53 -2.77 -0.52 10.52
C LEU A 53 -1.67 -1.18 11.34
N GLU A 54 -2.03 -1.61 12.56
CA GLU A 54 -1.20 -2.51 13.36
C GLU A 54 -1.26 -3.93 12.77
N LEU A 55 -0.15 -4.37 12.17
CA LEU A 55 -0.01 -5.65 11.47
C LEU A 55 1.29 -6.33 11.90
N HIS A 56 1.34 -7.66 11.81
CA HIS A 56 2.57 -8.43 11.97
C HIS A 56 3.46 -8.36 10.72
N ALA A 57 2.86 -8.37 9.54
CA ALA A 57 3.52 -8.24 8.26
C ALA A 57 4.21 -6.87 8.14
N LYS A 58 5.40 -6.87 7.57
CA LYS A 58 6.10 -5.64 7.23
C LYS A 58 5.40 -4.96 6.07
N LYS A 59 5.12 -3.67 6.24
CA LYS A 59 4.56 -2.84 5.18
C LYS A 59 5.71 -2.35 4.31
N ILE A 60 5.50 -2.32 3.00
CA ILE A 60 6.44 -1.73 2.04
C ILE A 60 5.66 -0.89 1.02
N ALA A 61 6.31 0.10 0.44
CA ALA A 61 5.75 0.90 -0.64
C ALA A 61 6.66 0.90 -1.88
N HIS A 62 6.03 1.04 -3.03
CA HIS A 62 6.70 1.07 -4.33
C HIS A 62 7.00 2.52 -4.71
N GLY A 63 8.20 2.76 -5.25
CA GLY A 63 8.58 4.02 -5.90
C GLY A 63 9.43 3.73 -7.15
N ARG A 64 9.44 4.64 -8.13
CA ARG A 64 10.44 4.55 -9.22
C ARG A 64 11.82 4.87 -8.66
N ALA A 65 12.87 4.52 -9.42
CA ALA A 65 14.25 4.90 -9.12
C ALA A 65 14.52 6.39 -9.43
N SER A 66 13.73 7.30 -8.85
CA SER A 66 13.84 8.74 -8.94
C SER A 66 13.94 9.34 -7.54
N LYS A 67 14.64 10.48 -7.41
CA LYS A 67 14.81 11.14 -6.10
C LYS A 67 13.46 11.60 -5.51
N SER A 68 12.53 12.04 -6.35
CA SER A 68 11.18 12.43 -5.92
C SER A 68 10.45 11.27 -5.28
N ASP A 69 10.35 10.13 -5.98
CA ASP A 69 9.56 9.00 -5.51
C ASP A 69 10.19 8.37 -4.25
N ILE A 70 11.52 8.35 -4.16
CA ILE A 70 12.22 7.90 -2.95
C ILE A 70 11.88 8.79 -1.76
N ASN A 71 11.88 10.11 -1.94
CA ASN A 71 11.53 11.05 -0.86
C ASN A 71 10.07 10.89 -0.43
N ASP A 72 9.16 10.72 -1.39
CA ASP A 72 7.72 10.58 -1.11
C ASP A 72 7.42 9.27 -0.38
N VAL A 73 8.02 8.16 -0.79
CA VAL A 73 7.91 6.88 -0.08
C VAL A 73 8.51 6.98 1.33
N ALA A 74 9.67 7.62 1.48
CA ALA A 74 10.30 7.82 2.78
C ALA A 74 9.47 8.71 3.72
N ALA A 75 8.71 9.68 3.20
CA ALA A 75 7.88 10.58 3.98
C ALA A 75 6.71 9.89 4.69
N ILE A 76 6.17 8.80 4.09
CA ILE A 76 5.08 8.02 4.67
C ILE A 76 5.57 7.16 5.84
N GLY A 77 6.87 6.86 5.90
CA GLY A 77 7.46 6.08 7.00
C GLY A 77 7.13 4.60 6.94
N VAL A 78 7.03 4.05 5.72
CA VAL A 78 6.91 2.60 5.46
C VAL A 78 8.28 1.93 5.52
#